data_AF-I0W5N5-F1
#
_entry.id   AF-I0W5N5-F1
#
_cell.length_a   1.000
_cell.length_b   1.000
_cell.length_c   1.000
_cell.angle_alpha   90.00
_cell.angle_beta   90.00
_cell.angle_gamma   90.00
#
_symmetry.space_group_name_H-M   'P 1'
#
loop_
_entity.id
_entity.type
_entity.pdbx_description
1 polymer ?
#
loop_
_entity_poly.entity_id
_entity_poly.type
_entity_poly.pdbx_seq_one_letter_code
_entity_poly.pdbx_strand_id
1 'polypeptide(L)'
;MSTIAFIGLGIMGSPMAVHLAKAGHRVVGYNRSPERTAALVEAGGTAADSIAKAVAGADVVAVMVPDSPEVQAVLAGEDGVFEHAPAGALIIDFSSIRP
;
A
#
# COMPACT_ATOMS: atom_id res chain seq x y z
N MET A 1 12.02 -0.35 13.35
CA MET A 1 11.25 0.58 12.49
C MET A 1 11.15 -0.06 11.13
N SER A 2 9.94 -0.41 10.69
CA SER A 2 9.72 -1.15 9.44
C SER A 2 9.36 -0.21 8.28
N THR A 3 9.73 -0.60 7.06
CA THR A 3 9.29 0.02 5.82
C THR A 3 8.01 -0.66 5.34
N ILE A 4 6.93 0.11 5.22
CA ILE A 4 5.60 -0.38 4.88
C ILE A 4 5.16 0.25 3.57
N ALA A 5 4.88 -0.58 2.57
CA ALA A 5 4.13 -0.16 1.39
C ALA A 5 2.64 -0.25 1.70
N PHE A 6 1.87 0.79 1.39
CA PHE A 6 0.41 0.79 1.58
C PHE A 6 -0.30 1.02 0.25
N ILE A 7 -0.97 -0.02 -0.25
CA ILE A 7 -1.66 -0.04 -1.54
C ILE A 7 -3.16 0.15 -1.30
N GLY A 8 -3.69 1.27 -1.77
CA GLY A 8 -5.09 1.64 -1.58
C GLY A 8 -5.27 2.61 -0.41
N LEU A 9 -5.50 3.89 -0.72
CA LEU A 9 -5.67 4.97 0.25
C LEU A 9 -7.09 5.53 0.20
N GLY A 10 -8.05 4.60 0.18
CA GLY A 10 -9.48 4.91 0.25
C GLY A 10 -9.91 5.36 1.66
N ILE A 11 -11.22 5.26 1.92
CA ILE A 11 -11.83 5.64 3.21
C ILE A 11 -11.15 4.94 4.40
N MET A 12 -10.83 3.65 4.25
CA MET A 12 -10.18 2.86 5.30
C MET A 12 -8.65 2.92 5.22
N GLY A 13 -8.08 2.75 4.02
CA GLY A 13 -6.62 2.66 3.88
C GLY A 13 -5.88 3.95 4.23
N SER A 14 -6.47 5.12 3.94
CA SER A 14 -5.84 6.41 4.25
C SER A 14 -5.58 6.63 5.75
N PRO A 15 -6.57 6.53 6.66
CA PRO A 15 -6.31 6.68 8.10
C PRO A 15 -5.39 5.58 8.66
N MET A 16 -5.44 4.34 8.12
CA MET A 16 -4.51 3.28 8.52
C MET A 16 -3.06 3.64 8.20
N ALA A 17 -2.78 4.08 6.96
CA ALA A 17 -1.45 4.49 6.53
C ALA A 17 -0.93 5.71 7.32
N VAL A 18 -1.80 6.68 7.59
CA VAL A 18 -1.48 7.86 8.42
C VAL A 18 -1.10 7.47 9.85
N HIS A 19 -1.84 6.55 10.47
CA HIS A 19 -1.50 6.08 11.82
C HIS A 19 -0.14 5.36 11.86
N LEU A 20 0.17 4.54 10.85
CA LEU A 20 1.47 3.88 10.74
C LEU A 20 2.61 4.90 10.60
N ALA A 21 2.43 5.95 9.78
CA ALA A 21 3.43 7.01 9.63
C ALA A 21 3.63 7.78 10.95
N LYS A 22 2.53 8.16 11.63
CA LYS A 22 2.58 8.84 12.94
C LYS A 22 3.18 7.99 14.05
N ALA A 23 3.07 6.66 13.96
CA ALA A 23 3.73 5.73 14.87
C ALA A 23 5.25 5.58 14.60
N GLY A 24 5.78 6.29 13.60
CA GLY A 24 7.20 6.31 13.29
C GLY A 24 7.65 5.22 12.32
N HIS A 25 6.74 4.56 11.60
CA HIS A 25 7.11 3.68 10.49
C HIS A 25 7.42 4.49 9.23
N ARG A 26 8.30 3.96 8.36
CA ARG A 26 8.48 4.52 7.02
C ARG A 26 7.35 3.99 6.14
N VAL A 27 6.39 4.84 5.78
CA VAL A 27 5.23 4.44 4.97
C VAL A 27 5.34 5.02 3.57
N VAL A 28 5.27 4.16 2.55
CA VAL A 28 5.20 4.54 1.14
C VAL A 28 3.84 4.12 0.60
N GLY A 29 2.99 5.08 0.27
CA GLY A 29 1.62 4.84 -0.19
C GLY A 29 1.49 4.94 -1.71
N TYR A 30 0.70 4.04 -2.28
CA TYR A 30 0.23 4.15 -3.66
C TYR A 30 -1.29 4.04 -3.71
N ASN A 31 -1.88 4.83 -4.59
CA ASN A 31 -3.30 4.73 -4.91
C ASN A 31 -3.51 5.11 -6.38
N ARG A 32 -4.43 4.41 -7.07
CA ARG A 32 -4.77 4.68 -8.48
C ARG A 32 -5.11 6.15 -8.75
N SER A 33 -5.81 6.77 -7.81
CA SER A 33 -6.10 8.21 -7.77
C SER A 33 -5.03 8.91 -6.91
N PRO A 34 -4.03 9.60 -7.51
CA PRO A 34 -2.88 10.13 -6.78
C PRO A 34 -3.26 11.16 -5.71
N GLU A 35 -4.33 11.92 -5.90
CA GLU A 35 -4.81 12.90 -4.93
C GLU A 35 -5.14 12.31 -3.56
N ARG A 36 -5.40 10.99 -3.49
CA ARG A 36 -5.67 10.29 -2.23
C ARG A 36 -4.44 10.06 -1.35
N THR A 37 -3.23 10.30 -1.86
CA THR A 37 -2.00 10.18 -1.07
C THR A 37 -1.73 11.42 -0.19
N ALA A 38 -2.46 12.52 -0.39
CA ALA A 38 -2.18 13.81 0.27
C ALA A 38 -2.11 13.69 1.80
N ALA A 39 -3.10 13.07 2.43
CA ALA A 39 -3.14 12.91 3.89
C ALA A 39 -1.96 12.08 4.44
N LEU A 40 -1.50 11.08 3.69
CA LEU A 40 -0.31 10.31 4.06
C LEU A 40 0.95 11.18 4.02
N VAL A 41 1.10 11.98 2.97
CA VAL A 41 2.25 12.90 2.81
C VAL A 41 2.26 13.94 3.92
N GLU A 42 1.11 14.54 4.24
CA GLU A 42 0.95 15.48 5.36
C GLU A 42 1.34 14.85 6.72
N ALA A 43 1.14 13.53 6.87
CA ALA A 43 1.51 12.78 8.06
C ALA A 43 2.98 12.31 8.07
N GLY A 44 3.79 12.69 7.07
CA GLY A 44 5.21 12.32 6.98
C GLY A 44 5.49 11.03 6.21
N GLY A 45 4.48 10.43 5.57
CA GLY A 45 4.66 9.34 4.62
C GLY A 45 5.12 9.83 3.24
N THR A 46 5.39 8.89 2.33
CA THR A 46 5.79 9.16 0.95
C THR A 46 4.71 8.69 -0.02
N ALA A 47 4.43 9.47 -1.07
CA ALA A 47 3.58 9.04 -2.17
C ALA A 47 4.43 8.43 -3.30
N ALA A 48 4.06 7.24 -3.76
CA ALA A 48 4.63 6.61 -4.95
C ALA A 48 3.67 6.76 -6.14
N ASP A 49 4.22 6.83 -7.35
CA ASP A 49 3.47 6.94 -8.61
C ASP A 49 3.18 5.57 -9.27
N SER A 50 3.72 4.48 -8.72
CA SER A 50 3.43 3.10 -9.13
C SER A 50 3.54 2.11 -7.98
N ILE A 51 2.95 0.92 -8.14
CA ILE A 51 3.10 -0.18 -7.17
C ILE A 51 4.57 -0.57 -7.04
N ALA A 52 5.30 -0.71 -8.16
CA ALA A 52 6.72 -1.02 -8.18
C ALA A 52 7.54 -0.10 -7.27
N LYS A 53 7.31 1.22 -7.33
CA LYS A 53 8.01 2.18 -6.48
C LYS A 53 7.53 2.15 -5.03
N ALA A 54 6.25 1.83 -4.79
CA ALA A 54 5.71 1.73 -3.44
C ALA A 54 6.32 0.56 -2.67
N VAL A 55 6.46 -0.59 -3.31
CA VAL A 55 6.94 -1.83 -2.68
C VAL A 55 8.47 -1.94 -2.67
N ALA A 56 9.19 -1.06 -3.37
CA ALA A 56 10.64 -1.06 -3.44
C ALA A 56 11.26 -0.97 -2.03
N GLY A 57 11.88 -2.07 -1.57
CA GLY A 57 12.50 -2.17 -0.25
C GLY A 57 11.51 -2.23 0.92
N ALA A 58 10.25 -2.59 0.68
CA ALA A 58 9.26 -2.79 1.74
C ALA A 58 9.50 -4.09 2.51
N ASP A 59 9.43 -4.01 3.84
CA ASP A 59 9.38 -5.19 4.73
C ASP A 59 7.96 -5.79 4.74
N VAL A 60 6.96 -4.91 4.64
CA VAL A 60 5.53 -5.25 4.67
C VAL A 60 4.80 -4.52 3.55
N VAL A 61 3.92 -5.23 2.85
CA VAL A 61 2.98 -4.64 1.89
C VAL A 61 1.56 -4.83 2.43
N ALA A 62 0.92 -3.72 2.80
CA ALA A 62 -0.48 -3.67 3.22
C ALA A 62 -1.37 -3.32 2.03
N VAL A 63 -2.45 -4.08 1.83
CA VAL A 63 -3.42 -3.85 0.75
C VAL A 63 -4.79 -3.55 1.36
N MET A 64 -5.45 -2.49 0.88
CA MET A 64 -6.81 -2.13 1.25
C MET A 64 -7.57 -1.55 0.06
N VAL A 65 -8.25 -2.42 -0.67
CA VAL A 65 -9.00 -2.10 -1.90
C VAL A 65 -10.45 -2.60 -1.81
N PRO A 66 -11.36 -2.19 -2.73
CA PRO A 66 -12.80 -2.43 -2.57
C PRO A 66 -13.26 -3.89 -2.55
N ASP A 67 -12.77 -4.75 -3.45
CA ASP A 67 -13.20 -6.15 -3.58
C ASP A 67 -12.12 -7.01 -4.28
N SER A 68 -12.42 -8.30 -4.42
CA SER A 68 -11.62 -9.38 -5.00
C SER A 68 -11.00 -9.03 -6.36
N PRO A 69 -11.71 -8.42 -7.34
CA PRO A 69 -11.10 -8.07 -8.62
C PRO A 69 -9.97 -7.05 -8.48
N GLU A 70 -10.13 -6.05 -7.62
CA GLU A 70 -9.08 -5.06 -7.35
C GLU A 70 -7.91 -5.70 -6.62
N VAL A 71 -8.14 -6.62 -5.67
CA VAL A 71 -7.07 -7.37 -5.02
C VAL A 71 -6.25 -8.15 -6.05
N GLN A 72 -6.91 -8.88 -6.94
CA GLN A 72 -6.23 -9.62 -8.01
C GLN A 72 -5.43 -8.68 -8.91
N ALA A 73 -6.00 -7.55 -9.29
CA ALA A 73 -5.32 -6.56 -10.13
C ALA A 73 -4.08 -5.96 -9.44
N VAL A 74 -4.15 -5.60 -8.16
CA VAL A 74 -3.00 -5.00 -7.46
C VAL A 74 -1.95 -6.01 -7.07
N LEU A 75 -2.33 -7.26 -6.77
CA LEU A 75 -1.39 -8.29 -6.34
C LEU A 75 -0.74 -9.01 -7.52
N ALA A 76 -1.57 -9.56 -8.40
CA ALA A 76 -1.17 -10.49 -9.46
C ALA A 76 -1.38 -9.96 -10.88
N GLY A 77 -1.87 -8.71 -11.03
CA GLY A 77 -1.94 -8.04 -12.31
C GLY A 77 -0.54 -7.64 -12.82
N GLU A 78 -0.51 -7.18 -14.07
CA GLU A 78 0.69 -6.58 -14.68
C GLU A 78 1.18 -5.40 -13.81
N ASP A 79 2.50 -5.34 -13.56
CA ASP A 79 3.15 -4.38 -12.65
C ASP A 79 2.60 -4.42 -11.21
N GLY A 80 2.07 -5.58 -10.80
CA GLY A 80 1.47 -5.83 -9.49
C GLY A 80 2.51 -6.05 -8.37
N VAL A 81 2.00 -6.22 -7.15
CA VAL A 81 2.84 -6.41 -5.94
C VAL A 81 3.73 -7.64 -6.08
N PHE A 82 3.24 -8.77 -6.61
CA PHE A 82 4.02 -10.01 -6.68
C PHE A 82 5.22 -9.93 -7.64
N GLU A 83 5.20 -9.03 -8.62
CA GLU A 83 6.30 -8.84 -9.56
C GLU A 83 7.43 -7.97 -9.00
N HIS A 84 7.13 -7.13 -8.01
CA HIS A 84 8.04 -6.07 -7.55
C HIS A 84 8.40 -6.12 -6.07
N ALA A 85 7.59 -6.79 -5.24
CA ALA A 85 7.84 -6.89 -3.82
C ALA A 85 9.17 -7.61 -3.56
N PRO A 86 9.99 -7.15 -2.60
CA PRO A 86 11.21 -7.84 -2.22
C PRO A 86 10.92 -9.28 -1.77
N ALA A 87 11.84 -10.19 -2.08
CA ALA A 87 11.78 -11.55 -1.54
C ALA A 87 11.77 -11.51 0.00
N GLY A 88 10.80 -12.20 0.60
CA GLY A 88 10.60 -12.22 2.06
C GLY A 88 9.72 -11.10 2.61
N ALA A 89 9.22 -10.17 1.78
CA ALA A 89 8.25 -9.18 2.22
C ALA A 89 6.94 -9.85 2.67
N LEU A 90 6.39 -9.40 3.80
CA LEU A 90 5.09 -9.87 4.30
C LEU A 90 3.96 -9.11 3.60
N ILE A 91 3.08 -9.84 2.93
CA ILE A 91 1.89 -9.27 2.28
C ILE A 91 0.68 -9.49 3.19
N ILE A 92 -0.03 -8.41 3.51
CA ILE A 92 -1.24 -8.42 4.33
C ILE A 92 -2.36 -7.74 3.56
N ASP A 93 -3.38 -8.51 3.19
CA ASP A 93 -4.60 -7.98 2.59
C ASP A 93 -5.68 -7.79 3.66
N PHE A 94 -6.12 -6.55 3.83
CA PHE A 94 -7.19 -6.16 4.74
C PHE A 94 -8.54 -6.02 4.02
N SER A 95 -8.55 -6.21 2.70
CA SER A 95 -9.73 -6.04 1.87
C SER A 95 -10.78 -7.09 2.20
N SER A 96 -12.06 -6.71 2.11
CA SER A 96 -13.15 -7.67 2.23
C SER A 96 -13.33 -8.38 0.89
N ILE A 97 -12.88 -9.63 0.81
CA ILE A 97 -12.90 -10.44 -0.41
C ILE A 97 -13.59 -11.79 -0.20
N ARG A 98 -13.86 -12.48 -1.30
CA ARG A 98 -14.35 -13.86 -1.28
C ARG A 98 -13.21 -14.83 -0.93
N PRO A 99 -13.47 -15.89 -0.13
CA PRO A 99 -12.50 -16.96 0.13
C PRO A 99 -12.04 -17.71 -1.12
#